data_AF-A0A392SLU9-F1
#
_entry.id   AF-A0A392SLU9-F1
#
_cell.length_a   1.000
_cell.length_b   1.000
_cell.length_c   1.000
_cell.angle_alpha   90.00
_cell.angle_beta   90.00
_cell.angle_gamma   90.00
#
_symmetry.space_group_name_H-M   'P 1'
#
loop_
_entity.id
_entity.type
_entity.pdbx_description
1 polymer ?
#
loop_
_entity_poly.entity_id
_entity_poly.type
_entity_poly.pdbx_seq_one_letter_code
_entity_poly.pdbx_strand_id
1 'polypeptide(L)' 'GELAGLEKLQAYVDGFVPARCVNRAGNPVLDAKGDERMEKRLINTNELLGCKSIAEVKICL' A
#
# COMPACT_ATOMS: atom_id res chain seq x y z
N GLY A 1 -22.56 -3.33 -14.15
CA GLY A 1 -22.91 -1.94 -13.84
C GLY A 1 -21.76 -1.28 -13.12
N GLU A 2 -21.68 0.04 -13.13
CA GLU A 2 -20.60 0.84 -12.54
C GLU A 2 -20.25 0.43 -11.10
N LEU A 3 -21.26 0.16 -10.25
CA LEU A 3 -21.09 -0.29 -8.86
C LEU A 3 -20.28 -1.59 -8.73
N ALA A 4 -20.52 -2.58 -9.58
CA ALA A 4 -19.77 -3.84 -9.58
C ALA A 4 -18.30 -3.64 -10.02
N GLY A 5 -18.01 -2.57 -10.76
CA GLY A 5 -16.65 -2.17 -11.11
C GLY A 5 -15.91 -1.55 -9.92
N LEU A 6 -16.60 -0.69 -9.16
CA LEU A 6 -16.07 -0.07 -7.95
C LEU A 6 -15.77 -1.10 -6.85
N GLU A 7 -16.65 -2.07 -6.64
CA GLU A 7 -16.43 -3.14 -5.66
C GLU A 7 -15.18 -3.99 -5.98
N LYS A 8 -14.95 -4.30 -7.26
CA LYS A 8 -13.74 -5.00 -7.70
C LYS A 8 -12.48 -4.18 -7.48
N LEU A 9 -12.55 -2.87 -7.73
CA LEU A 9 -11.45 -1.96 -7.48
C LEU A 9 -11.13 -1.87 -5.99
N GLN A 10 -12.16 -1.78 -5.15
CA GLN A 10 -12.01 -1.76 -3.69
C GLN A 10 -11.35 -3.04 -3.19
N ALA A 11 -11.83 -4.21 -3.62
CA ALA A 11 -11.25 -5.50 -3.24
C ALA A 11 -9.79 -5.65 -3.71
N TYR A 12 -9.45 -5.10 -4.88
CA TYR A 12 -8.07 -5.08 -5.36
C TYR A 12 -7.17 -4.18 -4.49
N VAL A 13 -7.64 -2.99 -4.11
CA VAL A 13 -6.91 -2.06 -3.24
C VAL A 13 -6.77 -2.60 -1.81
N ASP A 14 -7.80 -3.25 -1.27
CA ASP A 14 -7.77 -3.84 0.07
C ASP A 14 -6.78 -5.02 0.18
N GLY A 15 -6.38 -5.62 -0.95
CA GLY A 15 -5.33 -6.63 -1.01
C GLY A 15 -3.91 -6.08 -0.83
N PHE A 16 -3.71 -4.76 -0.85
CA PHE A 16 -2.39 -4.16 -0.64
C PHE A 16 -1.98 -4.18 0.82
N VAL A 17 -0.72 -4.57 1.06
CA VAL A 17 -0.14 -4.60 2.40
C VAL A 17 0.15 -3.16 2.84
N PRO A 18 -0.41 -2.69 3.98
CA PRO A 18 -0.08 -1.38 4.55
C PRO A 18 1.41 -1.23 4.84
N ALA A 19 1.92 -0.01 4.75
CA ALA A 19 3.31 0.28 5.06
C ALA A 19 3.50 0.47 6.58
N ARG A 20 4.60 -0.05 7.12
CA ARG A 20 5.02 0.23 8.51
C ARG A 20 5.51 1.66 8.60
N CYS A 21 4.98 2.40 9.57
CA CYS A 21 5.51 3.72 9.91
C CYS A 21 6.83 3.55 10.66
N VAL A 22 7.90 4.11 10.13
CA VAL A 22 9.20 4.13 10.80
C VAL A 22 9.65 5.55 11.07
N ASN A 23 10.33 5.77 12.19
CA ASN A 23 10.96 7.05 12.47
C ASN A 23 12.24 7.22 11.62
N ARG A 24 12.89 8.38 11.75
CA ARG A 24 14.11 8.70 10.97
C ARG A 24 15.27 7.70 11.18
N ALA A 25 15.28 6.99 12.30
CA ALA A 25 16.28 5.95 12.60
C ALA A 25 15.86 4.55 12.13
N GLY A 26 14.71 4.42 11.45
CA GLY A 26 14.18 3.15 10.95
C GLY A 26 13.43 2.31 11.99
N ASN A 27 13.20 2.84 13.20
CA ASN A 27 12.46 2.11 14.23
C ASN A 27 10.96 2.25 14.02
N PRO A 28 10.15 1.20 14.29
CA PRO A 28 8.70 1.29 14.20
C PRO A 28 8.13 2.40 15.08
N VAL A 29 7.20 3.17 14.52
CA VAL A 29 6.37 4.10 15.28
C VAL A 29 5.24 3.31 15.90
N LEU A 30 5.03 3.47 17.21
CA LEU A 30 3.95 2.78 17.91
C LEU A 30 2.72 3.68 18.02
N ASP A 31 1.53 3.08 18.04
CA ASP A 31 0.28 3.75 18.32
C ASP A 31 0.04 3.91 19.83
N ALA A 32 -1.14 4.44 20.21
CA ALA A 32 -1.49 4.65 21.62
C ALA A 32 -1.64 3.35 22.45
N LYS A 33 -1.75 2.20 21.78
CA LYS A 33 -1.83 0.87 22.41
C LYS A 33 -0.46 0.18 22.49
N GLY A 34 0.55 0.75 21.83
CA GLY A 34 1.88 0.17 21.73
C GLY A 34 2.05 -0.77 20.53
N ASP A 35 1.06 -0.84 19.63
CA ASP A 35 1.15 -1.62 18.40
C ASP A 35 1.88 -0.83 17.31
N GLU A 36 2.54 -1.54 16.37
CA GLU A 36 3.18 -0.87 15.25
C GLU A 36 2.14 -0.13 14.40
N ARG A 37 2.37 1.17 14.20
CA ARG A 37 1.52 2.00 13.35
C ARG A 37 1.72 1.59 11.90
N MET A 38 0.62 1.13 11.31
CA MET A 38 0.51 0.84 9.88
C MET A 38 -0.21 2.01 9.18
N GLU A 39 0.25 2.38 8.00
CA GLU A 39 -0.41 3.40 7.17
C GLU A 39 -0.80 2.84 5.80
N LYS A 40 -1.90 3.37 5.25
CA LYS A 40 -2.30 3.07 3.88
C LYS A 40 -1.16 3.46 2.95
N ARG A 41 -0.76 2.54 2.09
CA ARG A 41 0.28 2.80 1.11
C ARG A 41 -0.29 3.69 -0.01
N LEU A 42 0.40 4.79 -0.30
CA LEU A 42 0.09 5.59 -1.48
C LEU A 42 0.80 4.96 -2.68
N ILE A 43 0.01 4.46 -3.64
CA ILE A 43 0.53 3.80 -4.84
C ILE A 43 0.49 4.80 -5.98
N ASN A 44 1.66 5.07 -6.56
CA ASN A 44 1.76 5.86 -7.79
C ASN A 44 1.37 4.97 -8.98
N THR A 45 0.13 5.08 -9.43
CA THR A 45 -0.39 4.28 -10.55
C THR A 45 0.35 4.56 -11.86
N ASN A 46 0.92 5.75 -12.06
CA ASN A 46 1.71 6.04 -13.27
C ASN A 46 3.01 5.23 -13.32
N GLU A 47 3.72 5.14 -12.18
CA GLU A 47 4.93 4.30 -12.09
C GLU A 47 4.59 2.82 -12.19
N LEU A 48 3.49 2.40 -11.54
CA LEU A 48 3.01 1.02 -11.59
C LEU A 48 2.69 0.57 -13.03
N LEU A 49 2.04 1.43 -13.82
CA LEU A 49 1.74 1.17 -15.23
C LEU A 49 3.00 1.13 -16.11
N GLY A 50 4.10 1.74 -15.66
CA GLY A 50 5.39 1.73 -16.34
C GLY A 50 6.28 0.52 -16.01
N CYS A 51 5.94 -0.28 -15.00
CA CYS A 51 6.71 -1.46 -14.61
C CYS A 51 6.75 -2.52 -15.71
N LYS A 52 7.93 -3.10 -15.98
CA LYS A 52 8.13 -4.15 -17.01
C LYS A 52 8.30 -5.54 -16.40
N SER A 53 8.41 -5.62 -15.08
CA SER A 53 8.64 -6.86 -14.36
C SER A 53 7.90 -6.90 -13.02
N ILE A 54 7.66 -8.11 -12.51
CA ILE A 54 7.08 -8.32 -11.18
C ILE A 54 7.97 -7.72 -10.08
N ALA A 55 9.29 -7.69 -10.28
CA ALA A 55 10.22 -7.10 -9.32
C ALA A 55 10.01 -5.58 -9.19
N GLU A 56 9.82 -4.87 -10.30
CA GLU A 56 9.48 -3.44 -10.31
C GLU A 56 8.11 -3.18 -9.68
N VAL A 57 7.11 -4.00 -10.03
CA VAL A 57 5.76 -3.91 -9.43
C VAL A 57 5.83 -4.03 -7.90
N LYS A 58 6.64 -4.96 -7.36
CA LYS A 58 6.81 -5.14 -5.92
C LYS A 58 7.51 -3.97 -5.21
N ILE A 59 8.25 -3.13 -5.93
CA ILE A 59 8.88 -1.92 -5.37
C ILE A 59 7.85 -0.79 -5.29
N CYS A 60 6.95 -0.69 -6.28
CA CYS A 60 5.88 0.31 -6.33
C CYS A 60 4.69 -0.01 -5.41
N LEU A 61 4.53 -1.28 -5.00
CA LEU A 61 3.47 -1.78 -4.13
C LEU A 61 3.95 -2.04 -2.71
#